data_AF-A0A5Q4GGZ2-F1
#
_entry.id   AF-A0A5Q4GGZ2-F1
#
_cell.length_a   1.000
_cell.length_b   1.000
_cell.length_c   1.000
_cell.angle_alpha   90.00
_cell.angle_beta   90.00
_cell.angle_gamma   90.00
#
_symmetry.space_group_name_H-M   'P 1'
#
loop_
_entity.id
_entity.type
_entity.pdbx_description
1 polymer ?
#
loop_
_entity_poly.entity_id
_entity_poly.type
_entity_poly.pdbx_seq_one_letter_code
_entity_poly.pdbx_strand_id
1 'polypeptide(L)'
;MITKCRTIPGLAISLALTLLPAWQTPATATEPAQDENLAYAIGVQTYISGFPLMDLYRTLWETSFDPERGHDRTLNEFFVFDRLITSEDDWVITPNNDTIYLRAFLDLRAEPIILVIPPMGDRQYWVPVSDMRHDFDANLSWDTVGARGGAFALCPPGWQGLLPEGVQRIDMSTPIIWTLPRIAVDGAADLPAAVALQKQIRLVPLSQWGAAEVTRPKPDPDDFPRFTRSELTDAKAYFTTLNTLLRLSPRVGHPMDDAMAGWLREIGMDPATGF
;
A
#
# COMPACT_ATOMS: atom_id res chain seq x y z
N MET A 1 42.53 -89.49 22.68
CA MET A 1 42.00 -88.15 22.99
C MET A 1 40.64 -87.98 22.31
N ILE A 2 39.59 -88.01 23.14
CA ILE A 2 38.35 -87.22 23.09
C ILE A 2 37.49 -87.25 21.79
N THR A 3 36.64 -88.29 21.77
CA THR A 3 35.17 -88.34 21.55
C THR A 3 34.35 -87.12 21.06
N LYS A 4 33.67 -87.37 19.93
CA LYS A 4 32.22 -87.26 19.60
C LYS A 4 31.36 -86.08 20.11
N CYS A 5 30.79 -85.41 19.10
CA CYS A 5 29.54 -84.62 19.03
C CYS A 5 28.41 -85.04 19.99
N ARG A 6 27.80 -84.04 20.64
CA ARG A 6 26.45 -84.09 21.21
C ARG A 6 25.63 -82.89 20.71
N THR A 7 24.50 -83.19 20.11
CA THR A 7 23.40 -82.29 19.73
C THR A 7 22.55 -81.95 20.96
N ILE A 8 22.16 -80.68 21.12
CA ILE A 8 21.21 -80.19 22.13
C ILE A 8 19.95 -79.68 21.38
N PRO A 9 18.72 -79.97 21.85
CA PRO A 9 17.49 -79.66 21.12
C PRO A 9 17.13 -78.17 21.22
N GLY A 10 16.61 -77.61 20.12
CA GLY A 10 16.06 -76.26 20.06
C GLY A 10 14.69 -76.18 20.72
N LEU A 11 14.53 -75.23 21.65
CA LEU A 11 13.26 -74.86 22.25
C LEU A 11 12.56 -73.86 21.33
N ALA A 12 11.43 -74.26 20.72
CA ALA A 12 10.59 -73.35 19.95
C ALA A 12 9.61 -72.63 20.88
N ILE A 13 9.87 -71.34 21.15
CA ILE A 13 8.92 -70.46 21.87
C ILE A 13 7.92 -69.92 20.85
N SER A 14 6.69 -70.42 20.90
CA SER A 14 5.58 -69.87 20.12
C SER A 14 4.98 -68.68 20.89
N LEU A 15 5.24 -67.46 20.43
CA LEU A 15 4.59 -66.25 20.92
C LEU A 15 3.18 -66.17 20.29
N ALA A 16 2.15 -66.41 21.09
CA ALA A 16 0.77 -66.16 20.66
C ALA A 16 0.49 -64.64 20.74
N LEU A 17 0.40 -63.97 19.58
CA LEU A 17 -0.12 -62.60 19.50
C LEU A 17 -1.64 -62.64 19.70
N THR A 18 -2.11 -62.21 20.87
CA THR A 18 -3.53 -61.88 21.07
C THR A 18 -3.80 -60.49 20.49
N LEU A 19 -4.42 -60.46 19.30
CA LEU A 19 -5.00 -59.24 18.73
C LEU A 19 -6.24 -58.86 19.54
N LEU A 20 -6.11 -57.88 20.43
CA LEU A 20 -7.26 -57.18 21.00
C LEU A 20 -7.81 -56.21 19.93
N PRO A 21 -9.12 -56.20 19.66
CA PRO A 21 -9.71 -55.20 18.79
C PRO A 21 -9.57 -53.83 19.46
N ALA A 22 -8.84 -52.92 18.81
CA ALA A 22 -8.85 -51.52 19.20
C ALA A 22 -10.23 -50.95 18.86
N TRP A 23 -11.07 -50.74 19.87
CA TRP A 23 -12.27 -49.95 19.73
C TRP A 23 -11.83 -48.50 19.52
N GLN A 24 -11.75 -48.08 18.27
CA GLN A 24 -11.60 -46.67 17.95
C GLN A 24 -12.92 -45.99 18.30
N THR A 25 -12.97 -45.33 19.45
CA THR A 25 -13.96 -44.27 19.67
C THR A 25 -13.79 -43.26 18.54
N PRO A 26 -14.84 -42.93 17.77
CA PRO A 26 -14.74 -41.89 16.76
C PRO A 26 -14.33 -40.60 17.47
N ALA A 27 -13.29 -39.95 16.96
CA ALA A 27 -12.91 -38.63 17.42
C ALA A 27 -14.08 -37.68 17.14
N THR A 28 -14.79 -37.28 18.19
CA THR A 28 -15.65 -36.11 18.14
C THR A 28 -14.76 -34.89 18.00
N ALA A 29 -14.97 -34.12 16.93
CA ALA A 29 -14.36 -32.81 16.76
C ALA A 29 -14.88 -31.87 17.86
N THR A 30 -14.11 -31.73 18.93
CA THR A 30 -14.07 -30.54 19.77
C THR A 30 -13.16 -29.57 18.99
N GLU A 31 -13.51 -28.35 18.58
CA GLU A 31 -13.72 -27.19 19.44
C GLU A 31 -13.92 -25.89 18.61
N PRO A 32 -14.70 -24.91 19.11
CA PRO A 32 -14.63 -23.50 18.70
C PRO A 32 -13.32 -22.78 19.11
N ALA A 33 -12.51 -23.36 20.00
CA ALA A 33 -11.31 -22.75 20.57
C ALA A 33 -10.04 -22.88 19.67
N GLN A 34 -10.00 -23.82 18.72
CA GLN A 34 -8.98 -23.82 17.66
C GLN A 34 -9.26 -22.77 16.57
N ASP A 35 -10.51 -22.33 16.47
CA ASP A 35 -10.94 -21.29 15.53
C ASP A 35 -10.71 -19.88 16.09
N GLU A 36 -10.96 -19.65 17.39
CA GLU A 36 -10.72 -18.34 18.03
C GLU A 36 -9.24 -17.95 18.08
N ASN A 37 -8.34 -18.88 18.44
CA ASN A 37 -6.89 -18.60 18.46
C ASN A 37 -6.33 -18.33 17.06
N LEU A 38 -6.81 -19.07 16.06
CA LEU A 38 -6.44 -18.85 14.66
C LEU A 38 -6.98 -17.50 14.17
N ALA A 39 -8.25 -17.20 14.44
CA ALA A 39 -8.87 -15.94 14.08
C ALA A 39 -8.17 -14.74 14.75
N TYR A 40 -7.80 -14.88 16.02
CA TYR A 40 -7.00 -13.87 16.74
C TYR A 40 -5.63 -13.67 16.09
N ALA A 41 -4.91 -14.75 15.77
CA ALA A 41 -3.60 -14.67 15.12
C ALA A 41 -3.69 -14.01 13.74
N ILE A 42 -4.67 -14.40 12.92
CA ILE A 42 -4.93 -13.80 11.61
C ILE A 42 -5.31 -12.32 11.76
N GLY A 43 -6.17 -11.98 12.72
CA GLY A 43 -6.55 -10.60 13.01
C GLY A 43 -5.35 -9.73 13.39
N VAL A 44 -4.48 -10.21 14.28
CA VAL A 44 -3.25 -9.50 14.67
C VAL A 44 -2.32 -9.31 13.47
N GLN A 45 -2.07 -10.35 12.67
CA GLN A 45 -1.21 -10.25 11.49
C GLN A 45 -1.81 -9.35 10.41
N THR A 46 -3.13 -9.37 10.25
CA THR A 46 -3.84 -8.46 9.35
C THR A 46 -3.72 -7.02 9.83
N TYR A 47 -3.86 -6.76 11.12
CA TYR A 47 -3.69 -5.41 11.66
C TYR A 47 -2.27 -4.90 11.43
N ILE A 48 -1.25 -5.70 11.74
CA ILE A 48 0.16 -5.32 11.58
C ILE A 48 0.49 -5.05 10.11
N SER A 49 0.12 -5.98 9.21
CA SER A 49 0.42 -5.86 7.78
C SER A 49 -0.45 -4.82 7.06
N GLY A 50 -1.69 -4.62 7.52
CA GLY A 50 -2.64 -3.64 6.99
C GLY A 50 -2.42 -2.23 7.51
N PHE A 51 -1.69 -2.05 8.62
CA PHE A 51 -1.52 -0.75 9.27
C PHE A 51 -1.02 0.36 8.32
N PRO A 52 0.01 0.16 7.47
CA PRO A 52 0.45 1.19 6.54
C PRO A 52 -0.65 1.66 5.59
N LEU A 53 -1.45 0.73 5.05
CA LEU A 53 -2.61 1.08 4.22
C LEU A 53 -3.63 1.88 5.01
N MET A 54 -4.00 1.41 6.19
CA MET A 54 -5.08 2.00 6.96
C MET A 54 -4.72 3.40 7.48
N ASP A 55 -3.48 3.62 7.93
CA ASP A 55 -3.03 4.94 8.38
C ASP A 55 -2.81 5.93 7.22
N LEU A 56 -2.31 5.43 6.08
CA LEU A 56 -2.21 6.25 4.87
C LEU A 56 -3.60 6.59 4.31
N TYR A 57 -4.54 5.64 4.32
CA TYR A 57 -5.91 5.86 3.90
C TYR A 57 -6.66 6.83 4.83
N ARG A 58 -6.48 6.70 6.15
CA ARG A 58 -6.94 7.72 7.10
C ARG A 58 -6.45 9.11 6.68
N THR A 59 -5.14 9.22 6.39
CA THR A 59 -4.54 10.48 5.93
C THR A 59 -5.13 10.94 4.60
N LEU A 60 -5.41 10.04 3.66
CA LEU A 60 -6.11 10.35 2.41
C LEU A 60 -7.51 10.89 2.67
N TRP A 61 -8.31 10.19 3.46
CA TRP A 61 -9.71 10.54 3.70
C TRP A 61 -9.81 11.86 4.44
N GLU A 62 -9.11 11.98 5.58
CA GLU A 62 -9.08 13.22 6.32
C GLU A 62 -8.51 14.30 5.37
N THR A 63 -7.32 14.08 4.80
CA THR A 63 -6.75 14.68 3.57
C THR A 63 -7.66 15.51 2.69
N SER A 64 -8.63 14.80 2.14
CA SER A 64 -9.18 15.09 0.82
C SER A 64 -10.71 15.16 0.82
N PHE A 65 -11.37 14.55 1.80
CA PHE A 65 -12.82 14.37 1.83
C PHE A 65 -13.48 14.83 3.13
N ASP A 66 -12.70 15.11 4.18
CA ASP A 66 -13.26 15.62 5.42
C ASP A 66 -13.83 17.04 5.22
N PRO A 67 -15.15 17.24 5.42
CA PRO A 67 -15.79 18.53 5.17
C PRO A 67 -15.32 19.62 6.14
N GLU A 68 -14.67 19.28 7.26
CA GLU A 68 -14.21 20.24 8.26
C GLU A 68 -12.85 20.87 7.92
N ARG A 69 -12.17 20.42 6.87
CA ARG A 69 -10.79 20.86 6.56
C ARG A 69 -10.63 22.21 5.87
N GLY A 70 -11.75 22.86 5.51
CA GLY A 70 -11.74 24.23 4.99
C GLY A 70 -11.15 24.39 3.58
N HIS A 71 -11.00 23.31 2.81
CA HIS A 71 -10.67 23.34 1.38
C HIS A 71 -11.47 22.28 0.61
N ASP A 72 -11.63 22.46 -0.71
CA ASP A 72 -12.32 21.54 -1.62
C ASP A 72 -11.38 20.67 -2.47
N ARG A 73 -10.06 20.76 -2.22
CA ARG A 73 -9.06 19.91 -2.88
C ARG A 73 -9.22 18.45 -2.46
N THR A 74 -9.40 17.60 -3.46
CA THR A 74 -9.55 16.14 -3.30
C THR A 74 -8.29 15.43 -3.85
N LEU A 75 -8.48 14.30 -4.53
CA LEU A 75 -7.44 13.60 -5.27
C LEU A 75 -7.12 14.29 -6.61
N ASN A 76 -6.04 13.86 -7.24
CA ASN A 76 -5.56 14.32 -8.56
C ASN A 76 -5.07 15.78 -8.61
N GLU A 77 -4.82 16.36 -7.43
CA GLU A 77 -4.38 17.73 -7.24
C GLU A 77 -3.26 17.81 -6.21
N PHE A 78 -2.28 18.68 -6.44
CA PHE A 78 -1.30 19.00 -5.41
C PHE A 78 -1.87 19.93 -4.33
N PHE A 79 -1.71 19.51 -3.09
CA PHE A 79 -1.53 20.39 -1.95
C PHE A 79 -0.13 20.99 -2.02
N VAL A 80 -0.05 22.31 -1.90
CA VAL A 80 1.20 23.06 -2.06
C VAL A 80 1.58 23.66 -0.71
N PHE A 81 2.80 23.38 -0.27
CA PHE A 81 3.42 23.96 0.91
C PHE A 81 4.60 24.79 0.41
N ASP A 82 4.39 26.09 0.26
CA ASP A 82 5.33 27.03 -0.39
C ASP A 82 6.17 27.83 0.62
N ARG A 83 6.15 27.42 1.89
CA ARG A 83 7.01 27.94 2.96
C ARG A 83 7.81 26.83 3.60
N LEU A 84 8.96 27.21 4.17
CA LEU A 84 9.71 26.32 5.04
C LEU A 84 8.90 26.01 6.31
N ILE A 85 9.04 24.77 6.75
CA ILE A 85 8.32 24.24 7.90
C ILE A 85 8.97 24.71 9.21
N THR A 86 8.15 24.99 10.22
CA THR A 86 8.59 25.37 11.57
C THR A 86 8.21 24.28 12.58
N SER A 87 8.64 24.43 13.84
CA SER A 87 8.25 23.52 14.92
C SER A 87 6.76 23.59 15.29
N GLU A 88 6.01 24.54 14.74
CA GLU A 88 4.57 24.67 14.96
C GLU A 88 3.75 23.81 13.98
N ASP A 89 4.37 23.27 12.94
CA ASP A 89 3.73 22.41 11.95
C ASP A 89 3.67 20.95 12.42
N ASP A 90 2.48 20.35 12.40
CA ASP A 90 2.21 18.98 12.87
C ASP A 90 1.48 18.09 11.84
N TRP A 91 1.31 18.57 10.61
CA TRP A 91 0.58 17.89 9.55
C TRP A 91 1.30 16.67 8.95
N VAL A 92 2.59 16.51 9.26
CA VAL A 92 3.43 15.35 8.93
C VAL A 92 4.39 15.08 10.09
N ILE A 93 4.79 13.83 10.28
CA ILE A 93 5.73 13.45 11.33
C ILE A 93 7.14 13.91 10.94
N THR A 94 7.78 14.68 11.82
CA THR A 94 9.19 15.14 11.71
C THR A 94 9.54 15.76 10.34
N PRO A 95 8.87 16.85 9.93
CA PRO A 95 9.20 17.54 8.70
C PRO A 95 10.61 18.13 8.73
N ASN A 96 11.30 18.10 7.59
CA ASN A 96 12.55 18.83 7.40
C ASN A 96 12.28 20.30 6.97
N ASN A 97 13.20 21.21 7.32
CA ASN A 97 13.06 22.67 7.16
C ASN A 97 13.94 23.27 6.04
N ASP A 98 14.50 22.43 5.19
CA ASP A 98 15.39 22.74 4.05
C ASP A 98 14.71 22.49 2.69
N THR A 99 13.44 22.09 2.69
CA THR A 99 12.65 21.89 1.46
C THR A 99 11.25 22.48 1.57
N ILE A 100 10.68 22.85 0.42
CA ILE A 100 9.23 23.05 0.24
C ILE A 100 8.60 21.80 -0.35
N TYR A 101 7.29 21.61 -0.11
CA TYR A 101 6.61 20.35 -0.40
C TYR A 101 5.42 20.52 -1.34
N LEU A 102 5.19 19.50 -2.14
CA LEU A 102 3.88 19.21 -2.72
C LEU A 102 3.39 17.91 -2.09
N ARG A 103 2.08 17.69 -2.05
CA ARG A 103 1.49 16.39 -1.71
C ARG A 103 0.30 16.13 -2.61
N ALA A 104 0.17 14.92 -3.13
CA ALA A 104 -1.06 14.50 -3.80
C ALA A 104 -1.37 13.04 -3.51
N PHE A 105 -2.65 12.75 -3.32
CA PHE A 105 -3.21 11.42 -3.55
C PHE A 105 -3.81 11.42 -4.96
N LEU A 106 -3.60 10.34 -5.71
CA LEU A 106 -4.05 10.22 -7.09
C LEU A 106 -4.94 8.99 -7.23
N ASP A 107 -6.04 9.14 -7.96
CA ASP A 107 -6.92 8.06 -8.38
C ASP A 107 -6.71 7.80 -9.87
N LEU A 108 -6.05 6.68 -10.16
CA LEU A 108 -5.70 6.26 -11.52
C LEU A 108 -6.75 5.33 -12.13
N ARG A 109 -7.86 5.03 -11.43
CA ARG A 109 -8.87 4.06 -11.90
C ARG A 109 -9.50 4.45 -13.24
N ALA A 110 -9.65 5.75 -13.50
CA ALA A 110 -10.21 6.26 -14.75
C ALA A 110 -9.19 6.23 -15.90
N GLU A 111 -7.96 6.68 -15.64
CA GLU A 111 -6.88 6.76 -16.62
C GLU A 111 -5.52 7.05 -15.94
N PRO A 112 -4.38 6.81 -16.64
CA PRO A 112 -3.08 7.25 -16.16
C PRO A 112 -3.01 8.77 -15.98
N ILE A 113 -2.21 9.19 -15.01
CA ILE A 113 -1.88 10.59 -14.77
C ILE A 113 -0.41 10.82 -15.10
N ILE A 114 -0.14 11.83 -15.93
CA ILE A 114 1.21 12.26 -16.28
C ILE A 114 1.69 13.26 -15.24
N LEU A 115 2.69 12.87 -14.47
CA LEU A 115 3.48 13.74 -13.62
C LEU A 115 4.55 14.43 -14.48
N VAL A 116 4.54 15.76 -14.49
CA VAL A 116 5.53 16.56 -15.20
C VAL A 116 6.44 17.25 -14.19
N ILE A 117 7.73 16.99 -14.32
CA ILE A 117 8.80 17.66 -13.60
C ILE A 117 9.46 18.63 -14.60
N PRO A 118 9.46 19.95 -14.34
CA PRO A 118 10.09 20.92 -15.23
C PRO A 118 11.62 20.76 -15.21
N PRO A 119 12.36 21.43 -16.11
CA PRO A 119 13.79 21.58 -15.95
C PRO A 119 14.12 22.21 -14.59
N MET A 120 14.93 21.52 -13.78
CA MET A 120 15.24 21.89 -12.40
C MET A 120 16.56 22.66 -12.26
N GLY A 121 17.31 22.88 -13.36
CA GLY A 121 18.59 23.59 -13.30
C GLY A 121 19.61 22.76 -12.54
N ASP A 122 20.21 23.30 -11.48
CA ASP A 122 21.09 22.56 -10.53
C ASP A 122 20.37 22.21 -9.20
N ARG A 123 19.07 22.51 -9.10
CA ARG A 123 18.31 22.39 -7.86
C ARG A 123 17.99 20.93 -7.56
N GLN A 124 18.29 20.52 -6.33
CA GLN A 124 17.93 19.20 -5.83
C GLN A 124 16.41 19.06 -5.60
N TYR A 125 15.86 17.92 -5.99
CA TYR A 125 14.45 17.60 -5.85
C TYR A 125 14.25 16.10 -5.70
N TRP A 126 13.14 15.73 -5.06
CA TRP A 126 12.72 14.35 -4.85
C TRP A 126 11.22 14.25 -5.04
N VAL A 127 10.79 13.37 -5.94
CA VAL A 127 9.40 13.04 -6.19
C VAL A 127 9.24 11.54 -6.01
N PRO A 128 9.11 11.09 -4.74
CA PRO A 128 8.75 9.71 -4.47
C PRO A 128 7.31 9.46 -4.93
N VAL A 129 7.08 8.33 -5.57
CA VAL A 129 5.74 7.87 -5.96
C VAL A 129 5.52 6.49 -5.36
N SER A 130 4.45 6.37 -4.58
CA SER A 130 4.19 5.21 -3.74
C SER A 130 2.79 4.66 -3.93
N ASP A 131 2.68 3.35 -3.74
CA ASP A 131 1.41 2.65 -3.65
C ASP A 131 0.69 3.00 -2.33
N MET A 132 -0.55 2.53 -2.16
CA MET A 132 -1.30 2.71 -0.91
C MET A 132 -0.78 1.85 0.25
N ARG A 133 0.26 1.04 0.06
CA ARG A 133 0.94 0.28 1.14
C ARG A 133 2.18 0.99 1.65
N HIS A 134 2.43 2.20 1.15
CA HIS A 134 3.58 3.02 1.49
C HIS A 134 4.90 2.46 0.93
N ASP A 135 4.82 1.56 -0.06
CA ASP A 135 5.99 1.09 -0.81
C ASP A 135 6.24 2.02 -2.01
N PHE A 136 7.50 2.24 -2.38
CA PHE A 136 7.85 3.10 -3.51
C PHE A 136 7.87 2.30 -4.83
N ASP A 137 7.00 2.67 -5.76
CA ASP A 137 7.06 2.16 -7.14
C ASP A 137 8.08 2.94 -7.98
N ALA A 138 8.32 4.21 -7.63
CA ALA A 138 9.34 5.03 -8.27
C ALA A 138 9.92 6.10 -7.34
N ASN A 139 11.18 6.45 -7.57
CA ASN A 139 11.83 7.60 -6.96
C ASN A 139 12.39 8.51 -8.06
N LEU A 140 11.64 9.54 -8.43
CA LEU A 140 12.03 10.49 -9.47
C LEU A 140 12.73 11.67 -8.81
N SER A 141 14.03 11.78 -8.95
CA SER A 141 14.83 12.78 -8.24
C SER A 141 15.87 13.39 -9.15
N TRP A 142 16.60 14.37 -8.63
CA TRP A 142 17.81 14.85 -9.26
C TRP A 142 18.76 13.71 -9.68
N ASP A 143 18.96 12.71 -8.82
CA ASP A 143 19.89 11.61 -9.08
C ASP A 143 19.40 10.61 -10.15
N THR A 144 18.08 10.44 -10.30
CA THR A 144 17.50 9.45 -11.23
C THR A 144 17.01 10.05 -12.55
N VAL A 145 16.56 11.31 -12.53
CA VAL A 145 16.00 12.04 -13.68
C VAL A 145 16.91 13.17 -14.13
N GLY A 146 17.64 13.80 -13.20
CA GLY A 146 18.58 14.88 -13.52
C GLY A 146 17.95 16.25 -13.76
N ALA A 147 18.78 17.15 -14.25
CA ALA A 147 18.50 18.57 -14.45
C ALA A 147 17.33 18.89 -15.38
N ARG A 148 17.07 18.03 -16.36
CA ARG A 148 16.11 18.33 -17.43
C ARG A 148 14.66 18.07 -17.02
N GLY A 149 14.42 17.35 -15.92
CA GLY A 149 13.09 16.86 -15.59
C GLY A 149 12.55 15.93 -16.68
N GLY A 150 11.23 15.80 -16.76
CA GLY A 150 10.58 14.92 -17.71
C GLY A 150 9.08 14.78 -17.48
N ALA A 151 8.44 13.96 -18.31
CA ALA A 151 7.04 13.59 -18.18
C ALA A 151 6.92 12.09 -17.92
N PHE A 152 6.17 11.72 -16.89
CA PHE A 152 6.09 10.35 -16.37
C PHE A 152 4.63 9.94 -16.23
N ALA A 153 4.17 8.97 -17.02
CA ALA A 153 2.82 8.42 -16.93
C ALA A 153 2.74 7.39 -15.82
N LEU A 154 2.04 7.72 -14.74
CA LEU A 154 1.70 6.85 -13.62
C LEU A 154 0.52 5.97 -14.07
N CYS A 155 0.82 4.71 -14.41
CA CYS A 155 -0.13 3.77 -15.01
C CYS A 155 -0.65 2.81 -13.93
N PRO A 156 -1.98 2.66 -13.75
CA PRO A 156 -2.51 1.73 -12.78
C PRO A 156 -2.24 0.27 -13.19
N PRO A 157 -2.34 -0.69 -12.25
CA PRO A 157 -2.22 -2.10 -12.55
C PRO A 157 -3.09 -2.54 -13.73
N GLY A 158 -2.49 -3.24 -14.68
CA GLY A 158 -3.20 -3.79 -15.85
C GLY A 158 -3.53 -2.78 -16.95
N TRP A 159 -3.14 -1.51 -16.83
CA TRP A 159 -3.38 -0.53 -17.89
C TRP A 159 -2.67 -0.90 -19.20
N GLN A 160 -3.44 -0.84 -20.29
CA GLN A 160 -2.98 -1.06 -21.65
C GLN A 160 -3.28 0.17 -22.50
N GLY A 161 -2.28 0.62 -23.24
CA GLY A 161 -2.41 1.76 -24.13
C GLY A 161 -1.05 2.23 -24.65
N LEU A 162 -1.10 3.14 -25.62
CA LEU A 162 0.08 3.82 -26.12
C LEU A 162 0.26 5.13 -25.36
N LEU A 163 1.50 5.40 -24.95
CA LEU A 163 1.86 6.67 -24.36
C LEU A 163 2.35 7.66 -25.43
N PRO A 164 2.13 8.97 -25.24
CA PRO A 164 2.70 10.00 -26.12
C PRO A 164 4.23 9.91 -26.18
N GLU A 165 4.81 10.36 -27.29
CA GLU A 165 6.26 10.42 -27.45
C GLU A 165 6.90 11.25 -26.33
N GLY A 166 8.01 10.75 -25.78
CA GLY A 166 8.76 11.40 -24.71
C GLY A 166 8.15 11.26 -23.31
N VAL A 167 7.00 10.60 -23.15
CA VAL A 167 6.41 10.27 -21.85
C VAL A 167 6.91 8.90 -21.38
N GLN A 168 7.60 8.87 -20.24
CA GLN A 168 8.11 7.64 -19.65
C GLN A 168 7.01 6.92 -18.84
N ARG A 169 6.86 5.61 -19.05
CA ARG A 169 5.93 4.77 -18.28
C ARG A 169 6.46 4.50 -16.88
N ILE A 170 5.60 4.58 -15.88
CA ILE A 170 5.80 4.06 -14.53
C ILE A 170 4.57 3.21 -14.18
N ASP A 171 4.79 1.92 -13.97
CA ASP A 171 3.73 1.01 -13.55
C ASP A 171 3.57 1.09 -12.04
N MET A 172 2.36 1.39 -11.59
CA MET A 172 2.01 1.50 -10.18
C MET A 172 1.48 0.17 -9.66
N SER A 173 1.80 -0.17 -8.42
CA SER A 173 1.37 -1.42 -7.78
C SER A 173 -0.10 -1.39 -7.35
N THR A 174 -0.68 -0.20 -7.16
CA THR A 174 -2.09 0.02 -6.82
C THR A 174 -2.72 1.12 -7.67
N PRO A 175 -4.06 1.14 -7.84
CA PRO A 175 -4.74 2.18 -8.64
C PRO A 175 -4.93 3.51 -7.89
N ILE A 176 -4.96 3.49 -6.56
CA ILE A 176 -4.83 4.69 -5.75
C ILE A 176 -3.37 4.78 -5.33
N ILE A 177 -2.77 5.96 -5.43
CA ILE A 177 -1.35 6.17 -5.13
C ILE A 177 -1.16 7.51 -4.41
N TRP A 178 0.04 7.75 -3.90
CA TRP A 178 0.37 9.04 -3.32
C TRP A 178 1.81 9.46 -3.62
N THR A 179 2.04 10.76 -3.53
CA THR A 179 3.36 11.37 -3.75
C THR A 179 3.53 12.56 -2.82
N LEU A 180 4.78 12.75 -2.36
CA LEU A 180 5.18 13.88 -1.54
C LEU A 180 6.44 14.55 -2.13
N PRO A 181 6.31 15.25 -3.28
CA PRO A 181 7.44 15.96 -3.87
C PRO A 181 8.07 16.95 -2.91
N ARG A 182 9.39 17.06 -2.94
CA ARG A 182 10.15 18.05 -2.18
C ARG A 182 11.18 18.73 -3.07
N ILE A 183 11.38 20.02 -2.84
CA ILE A 183 12.33 20.85 -3.58
C ILE A 183 13.24 21.53 -2.57
N ALA A 184 14.56 21.35 -2.74
CA ALA A 184 15.55 21.99 -1.88
C ALA A 184 15.47 23.51 -1.95
N VAL A 185 15.72 24.16 -0.81
CA VAL A 185 15.76 25.62 -0.65
C VAL A 185 17.08 25.99 0.01
N ASP A 186 17.90 26.80 -0.66
CA ASP A 186 19.17 27.29 -0.14
C ASP A 186 18.96 28.62 0.63
N GLY A 187 18.37 28.49 1.82
CA GLY A 187 18.08 29.63 2.69
C GLY A 187 16.91 30.50 2.23
N ALA A 188 16.54 31.47 3.07
CA ALA A 188 15.30 32.24 2.89
C ALA A 188 15.25 33.09 1.60
N ALA A 189 16.40 33.57 1.12
CA ALA A 189 16.49 34.37 -0.10
C ALA A 189 16.19 33.57 -1.38
N ASP A 190 16.40 32.25 -1.33
CA ASP A 190 16.19 31.33 -2.45
C ASP A 190 14.74 30.80 -2.55
N LEU A 191 13.97 30.91 -1.45
CA LEU A 191 12.59 30.42 -1.38
C LEU A 191 11.70 30.88 -2.56
N PRO A 192 11.70 32.15 -2.99
CA PRO A 192 10.88 32.57 -4.13
C PRO A 192 11.22 31.83 -5.43
N ALA A 193 12.50 31.51 -5.66
CA ALA A 193 12.94 30.77 -6.84
C ALA A 193 12.51 29.29 -6.76
N ALA A 194 12.59 28.68 -5.58
CA ALA A 194 12.08 27.34 -5.34
C ALA A 194 10.56 27.26 -5.58
N VAL A 195 9.79 28.22 -5.06
CA VAL A 195 8.33 28.31 -5.26
C VAL A 195 7.96 28.51 -6.73
N ALA A 196 8.74 29.29 -7.48
CA ALA A 196 8.53 29.45 -8.92
C ALA A 196 8.70 28.14 -9.70
N LEU A 197 9.65 27.27 -9.32
CA LEU A 197 9.81 25.93 -9.89
C LEU A 197 8.72 24.97 -9.41
N GLN A 198 8.35 25.03 -8.12
CA GLN A 198 7.30 24.21 -7.53
C GLN A 198 5.98 24.33 -8.30
N LYS A 199 5.59 25.55 -8.69
CA LYS A 199 4.37 25.82 -9.47
C LYS A 199 4.36 25.22 -10.88
N GLN A 200 5.51 24.80 -11.38
CA GLN A 200 5.66 24.20 -12.70
C GLN A 200 5.59 22.67 -12.67
N ILE A 201 5.69 22.04 -11.49
CA ILE A 201 5.38 20.61 -11.33
C ILE A 201 3.87 20.45 -11.45
N ARG A 202 3.42 19.59 -12.37
CA ARG A 202 1.99 19.44 -12.70
C ARG A 202 1.59 17.98 -12.87
N LEU A 203 0.31 17.74 -12.64
CA LEU A 203 -0.38 16.48 -12.90
C LEU A 203 -1.33 16.71 -14.07
N VAL A 204 -1.27 15.85 -15.08
CA VAL A 204 -2.08 15.96 -16.31
C VAL A 204 -2.71 14.61 -16.61
N PRO A 205 -4.05 14.47 -16.64
CA PRO A 205 -4.69 13.24 -17.12
C PRO A 205 -4.21 12.91 -18.54
N LEU A 206 -3.95 11.63 -18.82
CA LEU A 206 -3.43 11.19 -20.11
C LEU A 206 -4.28 11.69 -21.30
N SER A 207 -5.61 11.66 -21.16
CA SER A 207 -6.60 12.13 -22.13
C SER A 207 -6.47 13.61 -22.49
N GLN A 208 -5.81 14.40 -21.64
CA GLN A 208 -5.61 15.84 -21.79
C GLN A 208 -4.14 16.21 -22.06
N TRP A 209 -3.30 15.23 -22.39
CA TRP A 209 -1.91 15.50 -22.75
C TRP A 209 -1.84 16.41 -23.99
N GLY A 210 -1.14 17.54 -23.85
CA GLY A 210 -1.03 18.57 -24.90
C GLY A 210 -2.20 19.54 -24.99
N ALA A 211 -3.22 19.41 -24.12
CA ALA A 211 -4.29 20.40 -24.03
C ALA A 211 -3.77 21.73 -23.46
N ALA A 212 -4.37 22.85 -23.91
CA ALA A 212 -4.03 24.18 -23.40
C ALA A 212 -4.50 24.39 -21.95
N GLU A 213 -5.62 23.77 -21.58
CA GLU A 213 -6.17 23.78 -20.24
C GLU A 213 -6.41 22.35 -19.78
N VAL A 214 -6.16 22.09 -18.50
CA VAL A 214 -6.30 20.77 -17.89
C VAL A 214 -7.35 20.83 -16.79
N THR A 215 -8.42 20.06 -16.95
CA THR A 215 -9.44 19.82 -15.93
C THR A 215 -9.15 18.50 -15.22
N ARG A 216 -9.18 18.50 -13.89
CA ARG A 216 -8.82 17.31 -13.10
C ARG A 216 -10.06 16.44 -12.88
N PRO A 217 -9.97 15.12 -13.07
CA PRO A 217 -11.03 14.20 -12.64
C PRO A 217 -11.23 14.34 -11.14
N LYS A 218 -12.46 14.64 -10.72
CA LYS A 218 -12.87 14.63 -9.32
C LYS A 218 -13.52 13.28 -9.02
N PRO A 219 -12.92 12.43 -8.18
CA PRO A 219 -13.56 11.19 -7.76
C PRO A 219 -14.84 11.48 -6.98
N ASP A 220 -15.79 10.54 -7.03
CA ASP A 220 -16.98 10.57 -6.19
C ASP A 220 -16.57 10.32 -4.73
N PRO A 221 -16.86 11.22 -3.77
CA PRO A 221 -16.57 10.99 -2.36
C PRO A 221 -17.20 9.70 -1.81
N ASP A 222 -18.31 9.23 -2.38
CA ASP A 222 -18.99 8.00 -1.94
C ASP A 222 -18.17 6.73 -2.24
N ASP A 223 -17.18 6.80 -3.15
CA ASP A 223 -16.22 5.71 -3.39
C ASP A 223 -15.22 5.53 -2.23
N PHE A 224 -15.08 6.55 -1.37
CA PHE A 224 -14.05 6.62 -0.32
C PHE A 224 -14.73 6.57 1.06
N PRO A 225 -14.88 5.38 1.67
CA PRO A 225 -15.52 5.25 2.97
C PRO A 225 -14.82 6.11 4.02
N ARG A 226 -15.62 6.76 4.88
CA ARG A 226 -15.08 7.53 6.00
C ARG A 226 -14.18 6.68 6.88
N PHE A 227 -12.98 7.20 7.15
CA PHE A 227 -12.06 6.61 8.11
C PHE A 227 -11.11 7.65 8.69
N THR A 228 -11.09 7.75 10.02
CA THR A 228 -10.38 8.76 10.80
C THR A 228 -9.56 8.14 11.92
N ARG A 229 -8.77 8.98 12.58
CA ARG A 229 -7.84 8.54 13.62
C ARG A 229 -8.47 7.73 14.74
N SER A 230 -9.70 8.04 15.17
CA SER A 230 -10.39 7.28 16.22
C SER A 230 -10.72 5.84 15.80
N GLU A 231 -10.90 5.60 14.50
CA GLU A 231 -11.29 4.29 13.95
C GLU A 231 -10.09 3.36 13.72
N LEU A 232 -8.85 3.85 13.80
CA LEU A 232 -7.64 3.02 13.76
C LEU A 232 -7.53 2.04 14.94
N THR A 233 -8.18 2.34 16.06
CA THR A 233 -8.19 1.50 17.27
C THR A 233 -9.53 0.81 17.51
N ASP A 234 -10.53 1.06 16.67
CA ASP A 234 -11.80 0.32 16.68
C ASP A 234 -11.69 -0.86 15.73
N ALA A 235 -11.62 -2.08 16.28
CA ALA A 235 -11.42 -3.28 15.48
C ALA A 235 -12.52 -3.44 14.41
N LYS A 236 -13.79 -3.23 14.75
CA LYS A 236 -14.89 -3.42 13.81
C LYS A 236 -14.79 -2.43 12.65
N ALA A 237 -14.60 -1.15 12.95
CA ALA A 237 -14.45 -0.11 11.93
C ALA A 237 -13.20 -0.35 11.06
N TYR A 238 -12.08 -0.75 11.67
CA TYR A 238 -10.84 -1.08 10.99
C TYR A 238 -11.03 -2.20 9.97
N PHE A 239 -11.54 -3.37 10.39
CA PHE A 239 -11.68 -4.53 9.49
C PHE A 239 -12.77 -4.32 8.42
N THR A 240 -13.88 -3.64 8.77
CA THR A 240 -14.94 -3.29 7.80
C THR A 240 -14.37 -2.38 6.69
N THR A 241 -13.62 -1.36 7.09
CA THR A 241 -13.01 -0.41 6.16
C THR A 241 -11.90 -1.07 5.36
N LEU A 242 -11.00 -1.82 6.00
CA LEU A 242 -9.93 -2.56 5.33
C LEU A 242 -10.50 -3.46 4.23
N ASN A 243 -11.58 -4.19 4.48
CA ASN A 243 -12.20 -5.05 3.47
C ASN A 243 -12.66 -4.24 2.24
N THR A 244 -13.15 -3.01 2.45
CA THR A 244 -13.49 -2.09 1.35
C THR A 244 -12.26 -1.58 0.62
N LEU A 245 -11.18 -1.24 1.34
CA LEU A 245 -9.95 -0.76 0.73
C LEU A 245 -9.22 -1.83 -0.08
N LEU A 246 -9.32 -3.10 0.30
CA LEU A 246 -8.79 -4.22 -0.49
C LEU A 246 -9.46 -4.32 -1.87
N ARG A 247 -10.72 -3.85 -2.02
CA ARG A 247 -11.37 -3.70 -3.33
C ARG A 247 -11.01 -2.40 -4.04
N LEU A 248 -10.94 -1.29 -3.29
CA LEU A 248 -10.72 0.05 -3.86
C LEU A 248 -9.29 0.21 -4.41
N SER A 249 -8.31 -0.35 -3.71
CA SER A 249 -6.89 -0.23 -4.01
C SER A 249 -6.16 -1.58 -3.93
N PRO A 250 -6.54 -2.56 -4.77
CA PRO A 250 -5.91 -3.88 -4.77
C PRO A 250 -4.46 -3.78 -5.23
N ARG A 251 -3.58 -4.55 -4.58
CA ARG A 251 -2.20 -4.76 -5.02
C ARG A 251 -2.08 -6.16 -5.60
N VAL A 252 -2.15 -6.26 -6.93
CA VAL A 252 -2.28 -7.54 -7.65
C VAL A 252 -0.92 -8.18 -7.87
N GLY A 253 -0.79 -9.46 -7.54
CA GLY A 253 0.43 -10.25 -7.81
C GLY A 253 1.57 -10.01 -6.83
N HIS A 254 1.31 -9.37 -5.68
CA HIS A 254 2.29 -9.21 -4.63
C HIS A 254 2.19 -10.39 -3.63
N PRO A 255 3.27 -11.17 -3.42
CA PRO A 255 3.21 -12.43 -2.67
C PRO A 255 2.67 -12.32 -1.24
N MET A 256 2.96 -11.20 -0.56
CA MET A 256 2.46 -10.97 0.80
C MET A 256 0.94 -10.75 0.82
N ASP A 257 0.40 -10.02 -0.17
CA ASP A 257 -1.02 -9.72 -0.27
C ASP A 257 -1.80 -10.97 -0.66
N ASP A 258 -1.26 -11.78 -1.58
CA ASP A 258 -1.86 -13.06 -1.97
C ASP A 258 -1.92 -14.04 -0.79
N ALA A 259 -0.85 -14.11 0.02
CA ALA A 259 -0.81 -14.92 1.23
C ALA A 259 -1.82 -14.43 2.29
N MET A 260 -1.87 -13.11 2.52
CA MET A 260 -2.80 -12.50 3.47
C MET A 260 -4.25 -12.71 3.03
N ALA A 261 -4.56 -12.59 1.74
CA ALA A 261 -5.89 -12.88 1.21
C ALA A 261 -6.31 -14.35 1.46
N GLY A 262 -5.37 -15.29 1.41
CA GLY A 262 -5.60 -16.67 1.83
C GLY A 262 -6.03 -16.77 3.29
N TRP A 263 -5.30 -16.12 4.20
CA TRP A 263 -5.60 -16.12 5.63
C TRP A 263 -6.91 -15.41 5.97
N LEU A 264 -7.21 -14.30 5.32
CA LEU A 264 -8.45 -13.56 5.55
C LEU A 264 -9.69 -14.41 5.25
N ARG A 265 -9.63 -15.30 4.24
CA ARG A 265 -10.75 -16.20 3.93
C ARG A 265 -11.04 -17.20 5.04
N GLU A 266 -10.02 -17.63 5.79
CA GLU A 266 -10.21 -18.54 6.94
C GLU A 266 -11.07 -17.89 8.03
N ILE A 267 -11.09 -16.56 8.12
CA ILE A 267 -11.93 -15.79 9.07
C ILE A 267 -13.16 -15.17 8.40
N GLY A 268 -13.52 -15.61 7.20
CA GLY A 268 -14.70 -15.13 6.47
C GLY A 268 -14.57 -13.72 5.89
N MET A 269 -13.36 -13.16 5.81
CA MET A 269 -13.10 -11.87 5.18
C MET A 269 -12.59 -12.09 3.75
N ASP A 270 -13.40 -11.70 2.76
CA ASP A 270 -13.00 -11.67 1.35
C ASP A 270 -13.45 -10.32 0.77
N PRO A 271 -12.60 -9.60 0.01
CA PRO A 271 -13.00 -8.35 -0.63
C PRO A 271 -14.21 -8.53 -1.56
N ALA A 272 -14.50 -9.70 -2.13
CA ALA A 272 -15.70 -9.93 -2.93
C ALA A 272 -16.98 -9.97 -2.09
N THR A 273 -16.87 -10.21 -0.79
CA THR A 273 -18.00 -10.23 0.16
C THR A 273 -17.91 -9.03 1.10
N GLY A 274 -19.04 -8.61 1.69
CA GLY A 274 -18.99 -7.66 2.82
C GLY A 274 -18.26 -8.28 4.01
N PHE A 275 -17.85 -7.43 4.97
CA PHE A 275 -17.42 -7.85 6.30
C PHE A 275 -18.42 -7.32 7.33
#